data_AF-A0A968WFB6-F1
#
_entry.id   AF-A0A968WFB6-F1
#
_cell.length_a   1.000
_cell.length_b   1.000
_cell.length_c   1.000
_cell.angle_alpha   90.00
_cell.angle_beta   90.00
_cell.angle_gamma   90.00
#
_symmetry.space_group_name_H-M   'P 1'
#
loop_
_entity.id
_entity.type
_entity.pdbx_description
1 polymer ?
#
loop_
_entity_poly.entity_id
_entity_poly.type
_entity_poly.pdbx_seq_one_letter_code
_entity_poly.pdbx_strand_id
1 'polypeptide(L)'
;MTLADEYHGLDKLSQKNLMRYSTNMMRETLLSLSGASINRVQGDEFKFAQDFSKVMDVEKLGKSFTLINDASYHLERNGSAKMIFLDLSLKLAHTIKP
;
A
#
# COMPACT_ATOMS: atom_id res chain seq x y z
N MET A 1 -13.91 11.58 -12.43
CA MET A 1 -14.37 10.69 -11.34
C MET A 1 -13.33 10.77 -10.23
N THR A 2 -13.68 10.72 -8.94
CA THR A 2 -12.65 10.78 -7.88
C THR A 2 -12.05 9.39 -7.69
N LEU A 3 -10.77 9.28 -7.28
CA LEU A 3 -10.10 7.99 -7.00
C LEU A 3 -10.93 7.07 -6.08
N ALA A 4 -11.63 7.65 -5.09
CA ALA A 4 -12.49 6.90 -4.19
C ALA A 4 -13.71 6.27 -4.88
N ASP A 5 -14.26 6.92 -5.91
CA ASP A 5 -15.35 6.37 -6.73
C ASP A 5 -14.84 5.22 -7.61
N GLU A 6 -13.62 5.33 -8.15
CA GLU A 6 -12.97 4.27 -8.92
C GLU A 6 -12.75 3.02 -8.07
N TYR A 7 -12.20 3.17 -6.86
CA TYR A 7 -12.04 2.05 -5.94
C TYR A 7 -13.37 1.41 -5.52
N HIS A 8 -14.43 2.20 -5.41
CA HIS A 8 -15.76 1.68 -5.08
C HIS A 8 -16.36 0.84 -6.20
N GLY A 9 -16.06 1.17 -7.47
CA GLY A 9 -16.49 0.41 -8.63
C GLY A 9 -15.75 -0.92 -8.84
N LEU A 10 -14.63 -1.15 -8.14
CA LEU A 10 -13.89 -2.42 -8.21
C LEU A 10 -14.69 -3.56 -7.58
N ASP A 11 -14.58 -4.76 -8.16
CA ASP A 11 -15.09 -5.96 -7.51
C ASP A 11 -14.26 -6.32 -6.26
N LYS A 12 -14.84 -7.16 -5.38
CA LYS A 12 -14.21 -7.53 -4.10
C LYS A 12 -12.83 -8.18 -4.29
N LEU A 13 -12.66 -8.98 -5.35
CA LEU A 13 -11.40 -9.65 -5.64
C LEU A 13 -10.31 -8.62 -6.02
N SER A 14 -10.67 -7.63 -6.84
CA SER A 14 -9.77 -6.55 -7.26
C SER A 14 -9.37 -5.67 -6.08
N GLN A 15 -10.32 -5.31 -5.20
CA GLN A 15 -10.01 -4.57 -3.97
C GLN A 15 -9.04 -5.36 -3.07
N LYS A 16 -9.25 -6.67 -2.90
CA LYS A 16 -8.35 -7.54 -2.12
C LYS A 16 -6.98 -7.68 -2.76
N ASN A 17 -6.93 -7.82 -4.08
CA ASN A 17 -5.68 -7.91 -4.83
C ASN A 17 -4.89 -6.61 -4.71
N LEU A 18 -5.55 -5.45 -4.74
CA LEU A 18 -4.92 -4.15 -4.52
C LEU A 18 -4.31 -4.05 -3.12
N MET A 19 -5.03 -4.43 -2.07
CA MET A 19 -4.47 -4.41 -0.70
C MET A 19 -3.27 -5.35 -0.55
N ARG A 20 -3.34 -6.55 -1.13
CA ARG A 20 -2.22 -7.51 -1.14
C ARG A 20 -1.02 -6.98 -1.92
N TYR A 21 -1.26 -6.32 -3.05
CA TYR A 21 -0.22 -5.68 -3.83
C TYR A 21 0.49 -4.60 -3.01
N SER A 22 -0.28 -3.73 -2.35
CA SER A 22 0.26 -2.66 -1.51
C SER A 22 1.12 -3.19 -0.36
N THR A 23 0.70 -4.25 0.34
CA THR A 23 1.51 -4.84 1.43
C THR A 23 2.77 -5.54 0.91
N ASN A 24 2.69 -6.21 -0.24
CA ASN A 24 3.88 -6.75 -0.91
C ASN A 24 4.86 -5.63 -1.29
N MET A 25 4.36 -4.50 -1.78
CA MET A 25 5.20 -3.36 -2.12
C MET A 25 5.91 -2.76 -0.89
N MET A 26 5.23 -2.67 0.26
CA MET A 26 5.87 -2.27 1.52
C MET A 26 7.03 -3.22 1.88
N ARG A 27 6.84 -4.53 1.68
CA ARG A 27 7.90 -5.54 1.93
C ARG A 27 9.09 -5.36 0.99
N GLU A 28 8.89 -5.22 -0.31
CA GLU A 28 9.99 -5.05 -1.27
C GLU A 28 10.73 -3.71 -1.05
N THR A 29 10.02 -2.67 -0.59
CA THR A 29 10.63 -1.40 -0.18
C THR A 29 11.52 -1.57 1.06
N LEU A 30 11.06 -2.34 2.06
CA LEU A 30 11.85 -2.67 3.25
C LEU A 30 13.11 -3.49 2.89
N LEU A 31 12.98 -4.46 1.99
CA LEU A 31 14.12 -5.24 1.49
C LEU A 31 15.13 -4.33 0.78
N SER A 32 14.64 -3.40 -0.05
CA SER A 32 15.46 -2.40 -0.73
C SER A 32 16.19 -1.48 0.26
N LEU A 33 15.55 -1.07 1.35
CA LEU A 33 16.20 -0.30 2.44
C LEU A 33 17.32 -1.08 3.12
N SER A 34 17.12 -2.38 3.35
CA SER A 34 18.12 -3.23 4.03
C SER A 34 19.33 -3.58 3.16
N GLY A 35 19.31 -3.28 1.86
CA GLY A 35 20.34 -3.70 0.91
C GLY A 35 20.34 -5.21 0.62
N ALA A 36 19.26 -5.92 0.96
CA ALA A 36 19.15 -7.35 0.75
C ALA A 36 18.94 -7.68 -0.74
N SER A 37 19.75 -8.59 -1.27
CA SER A 37 19.66 -9.05 -2.68
C SER A 37 18.60 -10.14 -2.91
N ILE A 38 17.52 -10.16 -2.12
CA ILE A 38 16.47 -11.20 -2.14
C ILE A 38 15.13 -10.64 -2.65
N ASN A 39 15.17 -9.56 -3.44
CA ASN A 39 13.96 -8.97 -3.99
C ASN A 39 13.32 -9.95 -4.99
N ARG A 40 12.02 -10.19 -4.82
CA ARG A 40 11.27 -11.12 -5.66
C ARG A 40 10.73 -10.45 -6.91
N VAL A 41 10.66 -9.12 -6.89
CA VAL A 41 10.24 -8.28 -8.00
C VAL A 41 11.40 -7.95 -8.93
N GLN A 42 11.11 -7.80 -10.22
CA GLN A 42 12.09 -7.48 -11.27
C GLN A 42 11.59 -6.32 -12.13
N GLY A 43 12.49 -5.70 -12.89
CA GLY A 43 12.14 -4.63 -13.82
C GLY A 43 11.59 -3.38 -13.12
N ASP A 44 10.46 -2.89 -13.61
CA ASP A 44 9.87 -1.62 -13.17
C ASP A 44 9.42 -1.63 -11.71
N GLU A 45 8.94 -2.77 -11.20
CA GLU A 45 8.54 -2.89 -9.79
C GLU A 45 9.74 -2.81 -8.84
N PHE A 46 10.86 -3.41 -9.22
CA PHE A 46 12.10 -3.30 -8.44
C PHE A 46 12.60 -1.85 -8.42
N LYS A 47 12.58 -1.18 -9.58
CA LYS A 47 12.96 0.23 -9.68
C LYS A 47 12.06 1.11 -8.82
N PHE A 48 10.75 0.87 -8.86
CA PHE A 48 9.80 1.58 -7.99
C PHE A 48 10.13 1.36 -6.52
N ALA A 49 10.35 0.12 -6.07
CA ALA A 49 10.68 -0.17 -4.67
C ALA A 49 11.99 0.51 -4.24
N GLN A 50 12.99 0.59 -5.12
CA GLN A 50 14.25 1.28 -4.87
C GLN A 50 14.10 2.81 -4.83
N ASP A 51 13.25 3.39 -5.67
CA ASP A 51 12.99 4.83 -5.64
C ASP A 51 12.12 5.19 -4.44
N PHE A 52 11.15 4.36 -4.11
CA PHE A 52 10.25 4.54 -2.97
C PHE A 52 10.99 4.36 -1.63
N SER A 53 12.00 3.50 -1.56
CA SER A 53 12.85 3.37 -0.36
C SER A 53 13.63 4.64 -0.03
N LYS A 54 13.83 5.56 -0.99
CA LYS A 54 14.53 6.84 -0.73
C LYS A 54 13.67 7.84 0.06
N VAL A 55 12.35 7.68 0.06
CA VAL A 55 11.40 8.57 0.77
C VAL A 55 10.79 7.92 2.01
N MET A 56 11.02 6.63 2.20
CA MET A 56 10.49 5.83 3.29
C MET A 56 11.58 5.48 4.30
N ASP A 57 11.23 5.46 5.58
CA ASP A 57 12.03 4.84 6.63
C ASP A 57 11.25 3.64 7.22
N VAL A 58 11.89 2.91 8.14
CA VAL A 58 11.31 1.72 8.77
C VAL A 58 10.03 2.07 9.56
N GLU A 59 9.96 3.27 10.15
CA GLU A 59 8.80 3.71 10.93
C GLU A 59 7.60 4.02 10.02
N LYS A 60 7.82 4.80 8.95
CA LYS A 60 6.82 5.12 7.92
C LYS A 60 6.29 3.85 7.26
N LEU A 61 7.17 2.87 6.98
CA LEU A 61 6.78 1.57 6.44
C LEU A 61 5.92 0.77 7.41
N GLY A 62 6.34 0.66 8.67
CA GLY A 62 5.57 -0.07 9.69
C GLY A 62 4.18 0.52 9.88
N LYS A 63 4.06 1.85 9.99
CA LYS A 63 2.78 2.55 10.08
C LYS A 63 1.91 2.32 8.85
N SER A 64 2.48 2.48 7.66
CA SER A 64 1.75 2.28 6.39
C SER A 64 1.24 0.84 6.25
N PHE A 65 2.07 -0.15 6.61
CA PHE A 65 1.69 -1.57 6.58
C PHE A 65 0.50 -1.86 7.51
N THR A 66 0.50 -1.32 8.73
CA THR A 66 -0.63 -1.46 9.66
C THR A 66 -1.90 -0.83 9.08
N LEU A 67 -1.82 0.41 8.57
CA LEU A 67 -2.96 1.11 7.96
C LEU A 67 -3.59 0.32 6.80
N ILE A 68 -2.76 -0.26 5.93
CA ILE A 68 -3.24 -1.07 4.80
C ILE A 68 -3.94 -2.35 5.30
N ASN A 69 -3.39 -3.01 6.32
CA ASN A 69 -4.02 -4.21 6.89
C ASN A 69 -5.35 -3.91 7.58
N ASP A 70 -5.44 -2.81 8.33
CA ASP A 70 -6.69 -2.37 8.97
C ASP A 70 -7.76 -2.07 7.92
N ALA A 71 -7.39 -1.36 6.85
CA ALA A 71 -8.28 -1.10 5.73
C ALA A 71 -8.73 -2.40 5.04
N SER A 72 -7.82 -3.34 4.81
CA SER A 72 -8.13 -4.66 4.26
C SER A 72 -9.11 -5.42 5.14
N TYR A 73 -8.93 -5.38 6.47
CA TYR A 73 -9.83 -6.00 7.44
C TYR A 73 -11.23 -5.38 7.37
N HIS A 74 -11.34 -4.05 7.28
CA HIS A 74 -12.62 -3.37 7.15
C HIS A 74 -13.36 -3.70 5.84
N LEU A 75 -12.63 -3.89 4.74
CA LEU A 75 -13.20 -4.35 3.46
C LEU A 75 -13.78 -5.76 3.57
N GLU A 76 -13.06 -6.68 4.23
CA GLU A 76 -13.52 -8.06 4.43
C GLU A 76 -14.80 -8.14 5.27
N ARG A 77 -15.03 -7.16 6.15
CA ARG A 77 -16.26 -7.01 6.94
C ARG A 77 -17.39 -6.28 6.21
N ASN A 78 -17.30 -6.13 4.89
CA ASN A 78 -18.27 -5.42 4.04
C ASN A 78 -18.42 -3.92 4.39
N GLY A 79 -17.36 -3.27 4.86
CA GLY A 79 -17.36 -1.82 5.00
C GLY A 79 -17.42 -1.09 3.65
N SER A 80 -17.81 0.18 3.66
CA SER A 80 -17.90 1.00 2.43
C SER A 80 -16.51 1.20 1.82
N ALA A 81 -16.25 0.57 0.68
CA ALA A 81 -14.97 0.68 -0.01
C ALA A 81 -14.59 2.14 -0.28
N LYS A 82 -15.54 2.97 -0.74
CA LYS A 82 -15.31 4.40 -0.98
C LYS A 82 -14.75 5.12 0.25
N MET A 83 -15.36 4.91 1.42
CA MET A 83 -14.94 5.55 2.66
C MET A 83 -13.60 5.01 3.16
N ILE A 84 -13.42 3.69 3.08
CA ILE A 84 -12.19 3.01 3.54
C ILE A 84 -10.99 3.45 2.70
N PHE A 85 -11.11 3.44 1.36
CA PHE A 85 -10.01 3.85 0.49
C PHE A 85 -9.70 5.35 0.60
N LEU A 86 -10.72 6.20 0.79
CA LEU A 86 -10.51 7.62 1.05
C LEU A 86 -9.74 7.85 2.36
N ASP A 87 -10.19 7.24 3.45
CA ASP A 87 -9.54 7.34 4.76
C ASP A 87 -8.10 6.81 4.72
N LEU A 88 -7.89 5.64 4.12
CA LEU A 88 -6.56 5.05 3.93
C LEU A 88 -5.64 6.00 3.14
N SER A 89 -6.12 6.56 2.03
CA SER A 89 -5.33 7.45 1.18
C SER A 89 -4.86 8.69 1.95
N LEU A 90 -5.75 9.29 2.76
CA LEU A 90 -5.42 10.45 3.58
C LEU A 90 -4.41 10.12 4.68
N LYS A 91 -4.57 8.98 5.36
CA LYS A 91 -3.66 8.52 6.40
C LYS A 91 -2.28 8.17 5.83
N LEU A 92 -2.20 7.51 4.68
CA LEU A 92 -0.95 7.23 3.98
C LEU A 92 -0.26 8.53 3.54
N ALA A 93 -1.00 9.47 2.94
CA ALA A 93 -0.44 10.77 2.56
C ALA A 93 0.12 11.53 3.76
N HIS A 94 -0.54 11.47 4.93
CA HIS A 94 -0.01 12.06 6.15
C HIS A 94 1.26 11.35 6.65
N THR A 95 1.28 10.02 6.57
CA THR A 95 2.41 9.18 7.05
C THR A 95 3.66 9.30 6.18
N ILE A 96 3.48 9.39 4.85
CA ILE A 96 4.56 9.36 3.85
C ILE A 96 5.12 10.76 3.58
N LYS A 97 4.45 11.83 4.04
CA LYS A 97 4.95 13.19 3.90
C LYS A 97 6.45 13.26 4.25
N PRO A 98 7.27 13.94 3.41
CA PRO A 98 8.71 14.05 3.63
C PRO A 98 9.03 14.49 5.05
#